data_AF-A0A2A3H021-F1
#
_entry.id   AF-A0A2A3H021-F1
#
_cell.length_a   1.000
_cell.length_b   1.000
_cell.length_c   1.000
_cell.angle_alpha   90.00
_cell.angle_beta   90.00
_cell.angle_gamma   90.00
#
_symmetry.space_group_name_H-M   'P 1'
#
loop_
_entity.id
_entity.type
_entity.pdbx_description
1 polymer ?
#
loop_
_entity_poly.entity_id
_entity_poly.type
_entity_poly.pdbx_seq_one_letter_code
_entity_poly.pdbx_strand_id
1 'polypeptide(L)'
;MYSIIVVPPPTTEGEHETPQLRLAPGERLTFGRSPADNGLTIAHEGVSRAAGEITAHSAYWILSNLSAHQTYVVENPEGAGEHIKVGPGRLDAPVPFEFSRIVLPAAGDLLPIEVWAPRHDYLRSPGGLDGATTAPAFSVDRTKRYFAVLAALCEPRLRGAPHAPLPTVDQVVDRLIPHWPSVTRTTVQWNIDYLAVKLRLKPGPDTADTGPRLNGKKESLVSLALRFDLVREDDLVVLAASRDRTAR
;
A
#
# COMPACT_ATOMS: atom_id res chain seq x y z
N MET A 1 -25.04 13.55 -4.49
CA MET A 1 -23.75 13.26 -3.82
C MET A 1 -22.96 12.37 -4.77
N TYR A 2 -21.77 12.79 -5.20
CA TYR A 2 -20.96 12.01 -6.15
C TYR A 2 -20.41 10.77 -5.45
N SER A 3 -20.30 9.66 -6.19
CA SER A 3 -19.89 8.37 -5.65
C SER A 3 -18.51 7.93 -6.09
N ILE A 4 -17.85 8.58 -7.04
CA ILE A 4 -16.38 8.54 -7.16
C ILE A 4 -15.86 9.85 -7.80
N ILE A 5 -14.59 10.17 -7.54
CA ILE A 5 -13.83 11.21 -8.24
C ILE A 5 -12.71 10.51 -9.00
N VAL A 6 -12.47 10.89 -10.26
CA VAL A 6 -11.40 10.37 -11.11
C VAL A 6 -10.48 11.53 -11.49
N VAL A 7 -9.17 11.36 -11.25
CA VAL A 7 -8.12 12.30 -11.68
C VAL A 7 -7.28 11.65 -12.77
N PRO A 8 -7.19 12.28 -13.96
CA PRO A 8 -6.37 11.82 -15.07
C PRO A 8 -4.86 11.74 -14.77
N PRO A 9 -4.10 11.02 -15.63
CA PRO A 9 -2.65 11.10 -15.60
C PRO A 9 -2.17 12.55 -15.85
N PRO A 10 -1.03 12.96 -15.26
CA PRO A 10 -0.45 14.28 -15.55
C PRO A 10 -0.09 14.39 -17.04
N THR A 11 -0.53 15.46 -17.69
CA THR A 11 -0.18 15.76 -19.09
C THR A 11 1.15 16.50 -19.16
N THR A 12 1.92 16.28 -20.22
CA THR A 12 3.19 16.98 -20.49
C THR A 12 3.02 18.47 -20.82
N GLU A 13 1.80 18.93 -21.06
CA GLU A 13 1.48 20.33 -21.35
C GLU A 13 1.00 21.07 -20.09
N GLY A 14 1.93 21.71 -19.38
CA GLY A 14 1.68 22.83 -18.46
C GLY A 14 0.94 22.52 -17.14
N GLU A 15 1.26 23.29 -16.10
CA GLU A 15 0.66 23.27 -14.76
C GLU A 15 -0.81 23.75 -14.75
N HIS A 16 -1.67 23.20 -15.60
CA HIS A 16 -3.10 23.42 -15.55
C HIS A 16 -3.74 22.41 -14.60
N GLU A 17 -4.67 22.86 -13.77
CA GLU A 17 -5.42 22.04 -12.81
C GLU A 17 -5.90 20.74 -13.47
N THR A 18 -5.44 19.60 -12.95
CA THR A 18 -5.80 18.29 -13.50
C THR A 18 -7.31 18.11 -13.34
N PRO A 19 -8.08 17.95 -14.44
CA PRO A 19 -9.53 18.02 -14.37
C PRO A 19 -10.07 16.85 -13.55
N GLN A 20 -10.79 17.15 -12.47
CA GLN A 20 -11.47 16.15 -11.65
C GLN A 20 -12.81 15.78 -12.29
N LEU A 21 -12.96 14.52 -12.69
CA LEU A 21 -14.22 13.98 -13.20
C LEU A 21 -14.99 13.36 -12.03
N ARG A 22 -16.27 13.71 -11.90
CA ARG A 22 -17.12 13.21 -10.80
C ARG A 22 -18.22 12.33 -11.36
N LEU A 23 -18.32 11.11 -10.85
CA LEU A 23 -19.35 10.16 -11.27
C LEU A 23 -20.34 9.91 -10.13
N ALA A 24 -21.62 9.91 -10.45
CA ALA A 24 -22.71 9.44 -9.60
C ALA A 24 -22.91 7.92 -9.77
N PRO A 25 -23.61 7.25 -8.83
CA PRO A 25 -23.87 5.83 -8.94
C PRO A 25 -24.59 5.48 -10.25
N GLY A 26 -24.07 4.49 -10.98
CA GLY A 26 -24.57 4.07 -12.29
C GLY A 26 -23.95 4.82 -13.48
N GLU A 27 -23.23 5.91 -13.25
CA GLU A 27 -22.49 6.61 -14.31
C GLU A 27 -21.21 5.87 -14.68
N ARG A 28 -20.84 6.03 -15.95
CA ARG A 28 -19.70 5.35 -16.57
C ARG A 28 -18.76 6.37 -17.19
N LEU A 29 -17.47 6.10 -17.09
CA LEU A 29 -16.42 6.88 -17.72
C LEU A 29 -15.56 5.94 -18.56
N THR A 30 -15.69 6.03 -19.88
CA THR A 30 -14.75 5.36 -20.79
C THR A 30 -13.44 6.13 -20.84
N PHE A 31 -12.32 5.43 -21.00
CA PHE A 31 -11.01 6.05 -21.15
C PHE A 31 -10.18 5.37 -22.22
N GLY A 32 -9.26 6.12 -22.81
CA GLY A 32 -8.34 5.63 -23.83
C GLY A 32 -7.83 6.76 -24.71
N ARG A 33 -7.14 6.43 -25.81
CA ARG A 33 -6.62 7.44 -26.74
C ARG A 33 -7.72 8.10 -27.60
N SER A 34 -8.85 7.42 -27.77
CA SER A 34 -10.02 7.93 -28.50
C SER A 34 -11.28 7.30 -27.90
N PRO A 35 -11.65 7.68 -26.67
CA PRO A 35 -12.79 7.08 -25.98
C PRO A 35 -14.10 7.47 -26.67
N ALA A 36 -15.18 6.75 -26.36
CA ALA A 36 -16.52 7.15 -26.78
C ALA A 36 -16.93 8.47 -26.11
N ASP A 37 -17.96 9.14 -26.65
CA ASP A 37 -18.36 10.52 -26.30
C ASP A 37 -18.27 10.84 -24.79
N ASN A 38 -17.66 12.00 -24.48
CA ASN A 38 -17.37 12.51 -23.13
C ASN A 38 -16.46 11.63 -22.23
N GLY A 39 -15.72 10.69 -22.82
CA GLY A 39 -14.73 9.89 -22.09
C GLY A 39 -13.41 10.61 -21.80
N LEU A 40 -12.60 9.99 -20.92
CA LEU A 40 -11.27 10.47 -20.54
C LEU A 40 -10.24 10.14 -21.63
N THR A 41 -9.79 11.17 -22.35
CA THR A 41 -8.72 11.02 -23.35
C THR A 41 -7.35 10.95 -22.68
N ILE A 42 -6.59 9.89 -22.98
CA ILE A 42 -5.20 9.71 -22.56
C ILE A 42 -4.35 9.70 -23.83
N ALA A 43 -3.75 10.85 -24.13
CA ALA A 43 -3.01 11.10 -25.37
C ALA A 43 -1.60 10.46 -25.34
N HIS A 44 -1.54 9.13 -25.27
CA HIS A 44 -0.28 8.38 -25.26
C HIS A 44 -0.31 7.24 -26.29
N GLU A 45 0.79 7.04 -27.03
CA GLU A 45 0.84 6.05 -28.12
C GLU A 45 0.70 4.60 -27.63
N GLY A 46 1.20 4.32 -26.43
CA GLY A 46 1.07 3.02 -25.76
C GLY A 46 -0.34 2.70 -25.24
N VAL A 47 -1.29 3.64 -25.28
CA VAL A 47 -2.66 3.46 -24.79
C VAL A 47 -3.60 3.09 -25.93
N SER A 48 -4.45 2.07 -25.71
CA SER A 48 -5.47 1.63 -26.65
C SER A 48 -6.51 2.75 -26.91
N ARG A 49 -7.11 2.77 -28.12
CA ARG A 49 -8.14 3.77 -28.47
C ARG A 49 -9.33 3.70 -27.49
N ALA A 50 -9.85 2.49 -27.28
CA ALA A 50 -10.70 2.14 -26.15
C ALA A 50 -9.84 1.33 -25.17
N ALA A 51 -9.42 1.95 -24.07
CA ALA A 51 -8.55 1.30 -23.08
C ALA A 51 -9.36 0.65 -21.96
N GLY A 52 -10.38 1.34 -21.45
CA GLY A 52 -11.23 0.77 -20.42
C GLY A 52 -12.46 1.60 -20.11
N GLU A 53 -13.19 1.14 -19.09
CA GLU A 53 -14.36 1.81 -18.53
C GLU A 53 -14.33 1.71 -17.01
N ILE A 54 -14.61 2.83 -16.35
CA ILE A 54 -14.83 2.94 -14.91
C ILE A 54 -16.33 3.11 -14.71
N THR A 55 -16.95 2.28 -13.87
CA THR A 55 -18.36 2.44 -13.49
C THR A 55 -18.49 2.61 -11.99
N ALA A 56 -19.20 3.67 -11.58
CA ALA A 56 -19.39 4.00 -10.18
C ALA A 56 -20.57 3.23 -9.58
N HIS A 57 -20.38 2.60 -8.43
CA HIS A 57 -21.48 2.09 -7.60
C HIS A 57 -21.55 2.88 -6.28
N SER A 58 -22.48 2.51 -5.40
CA SER A 58 -22.71 3.20 -4.13
C SER A 58 -21.56 3.03 -3.14
N ALA A 59 -21.07 1.80 -2.97
CA ALA A 59 -20.06 1.43 -1.97
C ALA A 59 -18.74 0.94 -2.57
N TYR A 60 -18.67 0.80 -3.89
CA TYR A 60 -17.47 0.38 -4.62
C TYR A 60 -17.53 0.93 -6.04
N TRP A 61 -16.53 0.61 -6.86
CA TRP A 61 -16.56 0.87 -8.29
C TRP A 61 -15.96 -0.32 -9.04
N ILE A 62 -16.23 -0.41 -10.33
CA ILE A 62 -15.74 -1.51 -11.17
C ILE A 62 -14.89 -0.97 -12.32
N LEU A 63 -13.91 -1.77 -12.71
CA LEU A 63 -13.03 -1.52 -13.84
C LEU A 63 -13.20 -2.60 -14.91
N SER A 64 -13.52 -2.16 -16.13
CA SER A 64 -13.47 -3.00 -17.33
C SER A 64 -12.23 -2.67 -18.14
N ASN A 65 -11.36 -3.67 -18.33
CA ASN A 65 -10.19 -3.57 -19.19
C ASN A 65 -10.58 -3.97 -20.62
N LEU A 66 -10.69 -2.97 -21.50
CA LEU A 66 -11.05 -3.16 -22.91
C LEU A 66 -9.82 -3.39 -23.80
N SER A 67 -8.61 -3.41 -23.23
CA SER A 67 -7.41 -3.78 -23.97
C SER A 67 -7.41 -5.27 -24.31
N ALA A 68 -7.01 -5.60 -25.53
CA ALA A 68 -6.81 -6.98 -25.97
C ALA A 68 -5.48 -7.59 -25.48
N HIS A 69 -4.53 -6.77 -25.01
CA HIS A 69 -3.15 -7.23 -24.79
C HIS A 69 -2.54 -6.81 -23.46
N GLN A 70 -3.06 -5.76 -22.81
CA GLN A 70 -2.42 -5.16 -21.64
C GLN A 70 -3.15 -5.53 -20.36
N THR A 71 -2.41 -5.94 -19.33
CA THR A 71 -2.95 -6.09 -17.97
C THR A 71 -2.86 -4.76 -17.27
N TYR A 72 -3.94 -4.33 -16.62
CA TYR A 72 -3.93 -3.17 -15.74
C TYR A 72 -3.70 -3.61 -14.30
N VAL A 73 -3.06 -2.75 -13.53
CA VAL A 73 -2.91 -2.92 -12.09
C VAL A 73 -3.73 -1.84 -11.41
N VAL A 74 -4.53 -2.20 -10.42
CA VAL A 74 -5.15 -1.22 -9.53
C VAL A 74 -4.45 -1.34 -8.20
N GLU A 75 -3.66 -0.34 -7.85
CA GLU A 75 -2.92 -0.24 -6.59
C GLU A 75 -3.78 0.42 -5.53
N ASN A 76 -3.62 -0.03 -4.28
CA ASN A 76 -4.08 0.68 -3.09
C ASN A 76 -2.88 1.46 -2.52
N PRO A 77 -2.80 2.79 -2.70
CA PRO A 77 -1.68 3.58 -2.18
C PRO A 77 -1.61 3.57 -0.64
N GLU A 78 -2.70 3.27 0.04
CA GLU A 78 -2.78 3.16 1.51
C GLU A 78 -2.46 1.73 2.01
N GLY A 79 -2.54 0.72 1.13
CA GLY A 79 -2.44 -0.71 1.47
C GLY A 79 -1.02 -1.29 1.39
N ALA A 80 0.02 -0.45 1.48
CA ALA A 80 1.43 -0.89 1.50
C ALA A 80 1.82 -1.87 0.36
N GLY A 81 1.31 -1.66 -0.86
CA GLY A 81 1.59 -2.49 -2.03
C GLY A 81 0.53 -3.53 -2.36
N GLU A 82 -0.59 -3.50 -1.65
CA GLU A 82 -1.82 -4.17 -2.07
C GLU A 82 -2.22 -3.70 -3.47
N HIS A 83 -2.54 -4.67 -4.33
CA HIS A 83 -3.01 -4.41 -5.68
C HIS A 83 -3.87 -5.56 -6.19
N ILE A 84 -4.70 -5.26 -7.19
CA ILE A 84 -5.39 -6.26 -8.00
C ILE A 84 -4.94 -6.16 -9.46
N LYS A 85 -4.91 -7.30 -10.15
CA LYS A 85 -4.65 -7.36 -11.59
C LYS A 85 -5.97 -7.48 -12.35
N VAL A 86 -6.16 -6.60 -13.34
CA VAL A 86 -7.28 -6.64 -14.27
C VAL A 86 -6.72 -7.03 -15.63
N GLY A 87 -6.79 -8.33 -15.92
CA GLY A 87 -6.26 -8.90 -17.16
C GLY A 87 -6.95 -8.35 -18.43
N PRO A 88 -6.36 -8.52 -19.61
CA PRO A 88 -6.93 -8.07 -20.87
C PRO A 88 -8.34 -8.62 -21.09
N GLY A 89 -9.27 -7.78 -21.52
CA GLY A 89 -10.67 -8.16 -21.76
C GLY A 89 -11.50 -8.48 -20.50
N ARG A 90 -10.93 -8.36 -19.28
CA ARG A 90 -11.68 -8.57 -18.04
C ARG A 90 -12.67 -7.43 -17.85
N LEU A 91 -13.94 -7.77 -17.78
CA LEU A 91 -15.04 -6.85 -17.53
C LEU A 91 -15.40 -6.84 -16.04
N ASP A 92 -15.92 -5.70 -15.59
CA ASP A 92 -16.58 -5.51 -14.29
C ASP A 92 -15.75 -6.00 -13.10
N ALA A 93 -14.43 -5.79 -13.13
CA ALA A 93 -13.57 -6.17 -12.01
C ALA A 93 -13.87 -5.26 -10.81
N PRO A 94 -14.35 -5.80 -9.67
CA PRO A 94 -14.66 -4.98 -8.52
C PRO A 94 -13.38 -4.45 -7.87
N VAL A 95 -13.38 -3.16 -7.57
CA VAL A 95 -12.28 -2.49 -6.87
C VAL A 95 -12.73 -2.14 -5.46
N PRO A 96 -12.11 -2.76 -4.43
CA PRO A 96 -12.53 -2.60 -3.04
C PRO A 96 -11.78 -1.47 -2.29
N PHE A 97 -11.03 -0.61 -2.98
CA PHE A 97 -10.21 0.43 -2.34
C PHE A 97 -10.90 1.81 -2.40
N GLU A 98 -10.81 2.54 -1.29
CA GLU A 98 -11.31 3.92 -1.16
C GLU A 98 -10.46 4.90 -1.95
N PHE A 99 -9.14 4.74 -1.89
CA PHE A 99 -8.20 5.41 -2.77
C PHE A 99 -7.49 4.39 -3.63
N SER A 100 -7.61 4.55 -4.94
CA SER A 100 -7.04 3.62 -5.92
C SER A 100 -6.21 4.36 -6.95
N ARG A 101 -5.18 3.68 -7.46
CA ARG A 101 -4.44 4.11 -8.64
C ARG A 101 -4.50 3.03 -9.72
N ILE A 102 -5.19 3.30 -10.81
CA ILE A 102 -5.13 2.45 -12.01
C ILE A 102 -3.81 2.75 -12.72
N VAL A 103 -2.97 1.75 -12.88
CA VAL A 103 -1.68 1.86 -13.57
C VAL A 103 -1.80 1.17 -14.92
N LEU A 104 -1.70 1.98 -15.98
CA LEU A 104 -1.68 1.52 -17.37
C LEU A 104 -0.23 1.40 -17.83
N PRO A 105 0.24 0.22 -18.31
CA PRO A 105 1.51 0.15 -19.01
C PRO A 105 1.38 0.89 -20.36
N ALA A 106 2.39 1.69 -20.71
CA ALA A 106 2.37 2.47 -21.95
C ALA A 106 3.79 2.67 -22.50
N ALA A 107 4.26 1.75 -23.33
CA ALA A 107 5.50 1.87 -24.11
C ALA A 107 6.77 2.33 -23.32
N GLY A 108 6.96 1.84 -22.10
CA GLY A 108 8.09 2.20 -21.23
C GLY A 108 7.68 3.05 -20.03
N ASP A 109 6.50 3.67 -20.10
CA ASP A 109 5.91 4.44 -19.02
C ASP A 109 4.80 3.67 -18.29
N LEU A 110 4.49 4.15 -17.07
CA LEU A 110 3.35 3.73 -16.27
C LEU A 110 2.46 4.95 -16.06
N LEU A 111 1.26 4.93 -16.64
CA LEU A 111 0.33 6.05 -16.58
C LEU A 111 -0.70 5.82 -15.45
N PRO A 112 -0.69 6.65 -14.40
CA PRO A 112 -1.63 6.52 -13.30
C PRO A 112 -2.94 7.27 -13.57
N ILE A 113 -4.08 6.64 -13.28
CA ILE A 113 -5.38 7.29 -13.11
C ILE A 113 -5.77 7.12 -11.66
N GLU A 114 -5.97 8.21 -10.94
CA GLU A 114 -6.34 8.16 -9.52
C GLU A 114 -7.85 8.17 -9.36
N VAL A 115 -8.38 7.32 -8.49
CA VAL A 115 -9.82 7.17 -8.24
C VAL A 115 -10.07 7.22 -6.74
N TRP A 116 -10.94 8.15 -6.31
CA TRP A 116 -11.41 8.28 -4.93
C TRP A 116 -12.87 7.81 -4.85
N ALA A 117 -13.11 6.78 -4.05
CA ALA A 117 -14.43 6.27 -3.72
C ALA A 117 -14.85 6.70 -2.29
N PRO A 118 -16.16 6.67 -1.99
CA PRO A 118 -16.70 6.87 -0.66
C PRO A 118 -16.04 5.94 0.35
N ARG A 119 -15.85 6.46 1.57
CA ARG A 119 -15.32 5.66 2.66
C ARG A 119 -16.28 4.54 3.02
N HIS A 120 -15.74 3.36 3.33
CA HIS A 120 -16.53 2.27 3.86
C HIS A 120 -16.89 2.54 5.32
N ASP A 121 -18.13 2.20 5.67
CA ASP A 121 -18.55 2.17 7.07
C ASP A 121 -17.98 0.92 7.74
N TYR A 122 -17.13 1.12 8.74
CA TYR A 122 -16.60 0.05 9.57
C TYR A 122 -17.46 -0.12 10.81
N LEU A 123 -17.78 -1.39 11.13
CA LEU A 123 -18.46 -1.73 12.37
C LEU A 123 -17.62 -1.23 13.55
N ARG A 124 -18.18 -0.32 14.35
CA ARG A 124 -17.64 -0.01 15.67
C ARG A 124 -18.06 -1.13 16.60
N SER A 125 -17.10 -1.84 17.21
CA SER A 125 -17.41 -3.01 18.01
C SER A 125 -18.38 -2.63 19.14
N PRO A 126 -19.61 -3.17 19.17
CA PRO A 126 -20.39 -3.15 20.39
C PRO A 126 -19.62 -3.98 21.44
N GLY A 127 -19.76 -3.65 22.72
CA GLY A 127 -19.04 -4.28 23.82
C GLY A 127 -19.00 -5.82 23.71
N GLY A 128 -17.84 -6.40 24.03
CA GLY A 128 -17.54 -7.80 23.76
C GLY A 128 -18.56 -8.77 24.35
N LEU A 129 -18.79 -9.87 23.63
CA LEU A 129 -19.55 -11.02 24.12
C LEU A 129 -18.79 -11.69 25.26
N ASP A 130 -19.51 -12.32 26.18
CA ASP A 130 -18.92 -13.08 27.29
C ASP A 130 -18.04 -14.22 26.77
N GLY A 131 -16.85 -14.39 27.38
CA GLY A 131 -15.92 -15.46 27.03
C GLY A 131 -14.45 -15.11 27.27
N ALA A 132 -13.58 -16.10 27.10
CA ALA A 132 -12.13 -15.88 27.14
C ALA A 132 -11.69 -15.00 25.96
N THR A 133 -10.80 -14.04 26.23
CA THR A 133 -10.24 -13.17 25.19
C THR A 133 -9.49 -13.99 24.13
N THR A 134 -9.86 -13.82 22.87
CA THR A 134 -9.15 -14.42 21.73
C THR A 134 -7.69 -13.98 21.72
N ALA A 135 -6.77 -14.94 21.76
CA ALA A 135 -5.34 -14.65 21.68
C ALA A 135 -5.00 -14.09 20.28
N PRO A 136 -4.27 -12.97 20.17
CA PRO A 136 -3.90 -12.40 18.89
C PRO A 136 -2.89 -13.29 18.15
N ALA A 137 -3.06 -13.43 16.83
CA ALA A 137 -2.18 -14.24 15.98
C ALA A 137 -0.72 -13.74 15.98
N PHE A 138 -0.53 -12.42 16.04
CA PHE A 138 0.78 -11.76 16.10
C PHE A 138 0.78 -10.74 17.24
N SER A 139 1.45 -11.04 18.34
CA SER A 139 1.59 -10.12 19.47
C SER A 139 2.85 -9.26 19.30
N VAL A 140 2.70 -8.02 18.85
CA VAL A 140 3.80 -7.07 18.72
C VAL A 140 3.57 -5.89 19.65
N ASP A 141 4.36 -5.80 20.73
CA ASP A 141 4.32 -4.64 21.64
C ASP A 141 5.01 -3.43 20.99
N ARG A 142 4.23 -2.39 20.71
CA ARG A 142 4.65 -1.14 20.05
C ARG A 142 5.63 -0.30 20.88
N THR A 143 5.70 -0.54 22.18
CA THR A 143 6.57 0.22 23.11
C THR A 143 8.02 -0.30 23.12
N LYS A 144 8.28 -1.46 22.50
CA LYS A 144 9.58 -2.13 22.57
C LYS A 144 10.47 -1.75 21.40
N ARG A 145 11.79 -1.78 21.63
CA ARG A 145 12.82 -1.43 20.63
C ARG A 145 12.77 -2.28 19.36
N TYR A 146 12.37 -3.56 19.46
CA TYR A 146 12.19 -4.38 18.26
C TYR A 146 11.09 -3.81 17.35
N PHE A 147 10.08 -3.14 17.90
CA PHE A 147 9.02 -2.55 17.09
C PHE A 147 9.55 -1.35 16.30
N ALA A 148 10.37 -0.50 16.92
CA ALA A 148 11.05 0.58 16.21
C ALA A 148 11.94 0.05 15.07
N VAL A 149 12.63 -1.08 15.26
CA VAL A 149 13.38 -1.75 14.19
C VAL A 149 12.45 -2.24 13.07
N LEU A 150 11.31 -2.85 13.40
CA LEU A 150 10.33 -3.29 12.41
C LEU A 150 9.74 -2.11 11.63
N ALA A 151 9.40 -1.02 12.34
CA ALA A 151 8.89 0.21 11.74
C ALA A 151 9.92 0.85 10.79
N ALA A 152 11.19 0.94 11.20
CA ALA A 152 12.26 1.47 10.36
C ALA A 152 12.49 0.65 9.08
N LEU A 153 12.28 -0.68 9.13
CA LEU A 153 12.35 -1.55 7.96
C LEU A 153 11.15 -1.34 7.01
N CYS A 154 9.96 -1.08 7.56
CA CYS A 154 8.72 -0.88 6.80
C CYS A 154 8.56 0.54 6.26
N GLU A 155 9.19 1.53 6.89
CA GLU A 155 9.04 2.97 6.62
C GLU A 155 9.08 3.33 5.11
N PRO A 156 10.05 2.86 4.30
CA PRO A 156 10.09 3.25 2.89
C PRO A 156 8.85 2.83 2.10
N ARG A 157 8.26 1.67 2.43
CA ARG A 157 7.08 1.15 1.74
C ARG A 157 5.78 1.78 2.22
N LEU A 158 5.75 2.22 3.48
CA LEU A 158 4.62 2.93 4.07
C LEU A 158 4.54 4.39 3.60
N ARG A 159 5.66 5.04 3.23
CA ARG A 159 5.67 6.42 2.70
C ARG A 159 5.41 6.53 1.20
N GLY A 160 4.56 5.68 0.64
CA GLY A 160 4.12 5.78 -0.77
C GLY A 160 5.09 5.22 -1.81
N ALA A 161 6.09 4.42 -1.41
CA ALA A 161 6.94 3.67 -2.35
C ALA A 161 6.85 2.14 -2.08
N PRO A 162 5.74 1.48 -2.47
CA PRO A 162 5.43 0.10 -2.05
C PRO A 162 6.48 -0.95 -2.42
N HIS A 163 7.27 -0.69 -3.46
CA HIS A 163 8.33 -1.57 -3.95
C HIS A 163 9.74 -1.06 -3.64
N ALA A 164 9.86 -0.09 -2.74
CA ALA A 164 11.16 0.42 -2.31
C ALA A 164 12.04 -0.73 -1.76
N PRO A 165 13.34 -0.72 -2.08
CA PRO A 165 14.28 -1.67 -1.52
C PRO A 165 14.32 -1.50 0.00
N LEU A 166 14.44 -2.62 0.72
CA LEU A 166 14.53 -2.57 2.17
C LEU A 166 15.82 -1.89 2.62
N PRO A 167 15.77 -1.09 3.69
CA PRO A 167 16.96 -0.41 4.17
C PRO A 167 18.03 -1.42 4.63
N THR A 168 19.29 -1.03 4.47
CA THR A 168 20.43 -1.75 5.04
C THR A 168 20.40 -1.66 6.57
N VAL A 169 21.18 -2.51 7.25
CA VAL A 169 21.23 -2.44 8.72
C VAL A 169 21.78 -1.10 9.19
N ASP A 170 22.76 -0.53 8.48
CA ASP A 170 23.34 0.77 8.80
C ASP A 170 22.32 1.89 8.60
N GLN A 171 21.56 1.85 7.51
CA GLN A 171 20.44 2.77 7.26
C GLN A 171 19.31 2.66 8.30
N VAL A 172 19.13 1.50 8.94
CA VAL A 172 18.19 1.34 10.06
C VAL A 172 18.78 1.93 11.35
N VAL A 173 20.07 1.75 11.60
CA VAL A 173 20.78 2.39 12.72
C VAL A 173 20.63 3.91 12.61
N ASP A 174 20.93 4.50 11.46
CA ASP A 174 20.86 5.95 11.22
C ASP A 174 19.47 6.52 11.54
N ARG A 175 18.41 5.81 11.15
CA ARG A 175 17.02 6.18 11.44
C ARG A 175 16.65 6.13 12.92
N LEU A 176 17.28 5.22 13.67
CA LEU A 176 16.92 4.97 15.08
C LEU A 176 17.75 5.81 16.07
N ILE A 177 18.92 6.29 15.68
CA ILE A 177 19.82 7.09 16.52
C ILE A 177 19.10 8.23 17.27
N PRO A 178 18.19 9.03 16.65
CA PRO A 178 17.52 10.14 17.35
C PRO A 178 16.74 9.73 18.61
N HIS A 179 16.25 8.49 18.68
CA HIS A 179 15.45 7.96 19.80
C HIS A 179 16.15 6.90 20.62
N TRP A 180 17.19 6.32 20.04
CA TRP A 180 17.97 5.26 20.63
C TRP A 180 19.45 5.50 20.33
N PRO A 181 20.09 6.45 21.03
CA PRO A 181 21.48 6.85 20.71
C PRO A 181 22.50 5.72 20.85
N SER A 182 22.21 4.72 21.68
CA SER A 182 23.07 3.56 21.91
C SER A 182 22.85 2.41 20.91
N VAL A 183 22.05 2.60 19.87
CA VAL A 183 21.75 1.55 18.89
C VAL A 183 22.99 1.21 18.07
N THR A 184 23.23 -0.09 17.87
CA THR A 184 24.35 -0.59 17.08
C THR A 184 23.87 -1.58 16.03
N ARG A 185 24.71 -1.81 15.00
CA ARG A 185 24.45 -2.83 13.96
C ARG A 185 24.09 -4.20 14.55
N THR A 186 24.86 -4.65 15.54
CA THR A 186 24.63 -5.92 16.25
C THR A 186 23.27 -5.94 16.93
N THR A 187 22.89 -4.82 17.56
CA THR A 187 21.61 -4.72 18.26
C THR A 187 20.43 -4.74 17.29
N VAL A 188 20.51 -4.04 16.15
CA VAL A 188 19.48 -4.11 15.10
C VAL A 188 19.35 -5.53 14.57
N GLN A 189 20.47 -6.20 14.28
CA GLN A 189 20.46 -7.56 13.75
C GLN A 189 19.85 -8.56 14.73
N TRP A 190 20.17 -8.43 16.02
CA TRP A 190 19.54 -9.22 17.08
C TRP A 190 18.02 -9.00 17.15
N ASN A 191 17.54 -7.76 17.03
CA ASN A 191 16.10 -7.48 17.02
C ASN A 191 15.41 -8.08 15.79
N ILE A 192 16.07 -8.08 14.62
CA ILE A 192 15.56 -8.76 13.42
C ILE A 192 15.44 -10.27 13.65
N ASP A 193 16.45 -10.90 14.27
CA ASP A 193 16.40 -12.32 14.62
C ASP A 193 15.30 -12.63 15.65
N TYR A 194 15.17 -11.80 16.68
CA TYR A 194 14.10 -11.91 17.68
C TYR A 194 12.72 -11.81 17.05
N LEU A 195 12.51 -10.84 16.15
CA LEU A 195 11.25 -10.66 15.42
C LEU A 195 10.92 -11.87 14.54
N ALA A 196 11.92 -12.45 13.85
CA ALA A 196 11.71 -13.63 13.02
C ALA A 196 11.20 -14.83 13.84
N VAL A 197 11.71 -15.01 15.07
CA VAL A 197 11.19 -16.06 15.99
C VAL A 197 9.81 -15.67 16.53
N LYS A 198 9.64 -14.42 16.98
CA LYS A 198 8.39 -13.91 17.56
C LYS A 198 7.20 -13.99 16.60
N LEU A 199 7.45 -13.76 15.32
CA LEU A 199 6.46 -13.84 14.25
C LEU A 199 6.45 -15.20 13.54
N ARG A 200 7.13 -16.21 14.11
CA ARG A 200 7.14 -17.60 13.65
C ARG A 200 7.63 -17.77 12.19
N LEU A 201 8.46 -16.85 11.71
CA LEU A 201 9.17 -16.93 10.43
C LEU A 201 10.42 -17.83 10.50
N LYS A 202 10.89 -18.13 11.72
CA LYS A 202 11.96 -19.09 11.99
C LYS A 202 11.55 -19.98 13.17
N PRO A 203 11.85 -21.29 13.15
CA PRO A 203 11.73 -22.13 14.34
C PRO A 203 12.56 -21.55 15.49
N GLY A 204 12.09 -21.76 16.72
CA GLY A 204 12.79 -21.31 17.93
C GLY A 204 14.19 -21.93 18.04
N PRO A 205 15.09 -21.33 18.84
CA PRO A 205 16.48 -21.80 18.97
C PRO A 205 16.59 -23.28 19.33
N ASP A 206 15.62 -23.83 20.06
CA ASP A 206 15.59 -25.23 20.51
C ASP A 206 15.14 -26.23 19.44
N THR A 207 14.73 -25.75 18.25
CA THR A 207 14.12 -26.57 17.17
C THR A 207 14.78 -26.35 15.80
N ALA A 208 15.87 -25.59 15.74
CA ALA A 208 16.51 -25.26 14.48
C ALA A 208 17.52 -26.33 14.07
N ASP A 209 17.18 -27.15 13.07
CA ASP A 209 18.18 -27.80 12.24
C ASP A 209 19.03 -26.75 11.53
N THR A 210 20.30 -27.08 11.27
CA THR A 210 21.30 -26.24 10.59
C THR A 210 20.96 -26.07 9.10
N GLY A 211 19.79 -25.51 8.82
CA GLY A 211 19.30 -25.23 7.47
C GLY A 211 20.03 -24.05 6.82
N PRO A 212 19.86 -23.87 5.50
CA PRO A 212 20.52 -22.80 4.76
C PRO A 212 20.20 -21.43 5.36
N ARG A 213 21.22 -20.56 5.41
CA ARG A 213 21.04 -19.15 5.84
C ARG A 213 19.84 -18.54 5.11
N LEU A 214 18.89 -18.00 5.87
CA LEU A 214 17.71 -17.30 5.36
C LEU A 214 18.12 -16.02 4.61
N ASN A 215 18.58 -16.17 3.36
CA ASN A 215 18.64 -15.07 2.41
C ASN A 215 17.20 -14.55 2.25
N GLY A 216 16.97 -13.28 2.59
CA GLY A 216 15.64 -12.66 2.53
C GLY A 216 14.86 -12.57 3.84
N LYS A 217 15.45 -12.90 5.01
CA LYS A 217 14.76 -12.76 6.32
C LYS A 217 14.10 -11.39 6.54
N LYS A 218 14.80 -10.29 6.19
CA LYS A 218 14.24 -8.93 6.28
C LYS A 218 13.02 -8.76 5.38
N GLU A 219 13.07 -9.34 4.19
CA GLU A 219 11.97 -9.31 3.20
C GLU A 219 10.75 -10.07 3.71
N SER A 220 10.93 -11.29 4.22
CA SER A 220 9.82 -12.05 4.82
C SER A 220 9.21 -11.33 6.02
N LEU A 221 10.05 -10.70 6.85
CA LEU A 221 9.61 -9.93 8.02
C LEU A 221 8.75 -8.73 7.62
N VAL A 222 9.23 -7.91 6.68
CA VAL A 222 8.50 -6.73 6.20
C VAL A 222 7.24 -7.15 5.42
N SER A 223 7.33 -8.17 4.57
CA SER A 223 6.18 -8.70 3.83
C SER A 223 5.08 -9.17 4.76
N LEU A 224 5.41 -9.91 5.84
CA LEU A 224 4.42 -10.32 6.84
C LEU A 224 3.83 -9.11 7.59
N ALA A 225 4.69 -8.19 8.03
CA ALA A 225 4.27 -7.03 8.80
C ALA A 225 3.30 -6.13 8.02
N LEU A 226 3.58 -5.87 6.75
CA LEU A 226 2.73 -5.06 5.88
C LEU A 226 1.45 -5.82 5.51
N ARG A 227 1.53 -7.12 5.20
CA ARG A 227 0.37 -7.94 4.81
C ARG A 227 -0.73 -8.00 5.88
N PHE A 228 -0.36 -7.92 7.15
CA PHE A 228 -1.29 -8.02 8.29
C PHE A 228 -1.37 -6.73 9.10
N ASP A 229 -0.91 -5.60 8.55
CA ASP A 229 -0.89 -4.28 9.20
C ASP A 229 -0.30 -4.29 10.63
N LEU A 230 0.75 -5.10 10.85
CA LEU A 230 1.48 -5.11 12.13
C LEU A 230 2.22 -3.79 12.37
N VAL A 231 2.56 -3.10 11.29
CA VAL A 231 3.06 -1.72 11.28
C VAL A 231 2.27 -0.93 10.25
N ARG A 232 1.67 0.18 10.67
CA ARG A 232 0.94 1.12 9.82
C ARG A 232 1.72 2.43 9.68
N GLU A 233 1.28 3.30 8.78
CA GLU A 233 1.89 4.63 8.63
C GLU A 233 1.85 5.43 9.95
N ASP A 234 0.75 5.37 10.69
CA ASP A 234 0.61 6.01 12.01
C ASP A 234 1.66 5.51 13.03
N ASP A 235 2.08 4.25 12.92
CA ASP A 235 3.09 3.68 13.80
C ASP A 235 4.49 4.25 13.52
N LEU A 236 4.72 4.92 12.38
CA LEU A 236 6.00 5.57 12.08
C LEU A 236 6.33 6.74 13.02
N VAL A 237 5.36 7.16 13.86
CA VAL A 237 5.61 8.08 14.98
C VAL A 237 6.72 7.60 15.91
N VAL A 238 6.96 6.27 16.01
CA VAL A 238 8.06 5.72 16.82
C VAL A 238 9.46 6.07 16.28
N LEU A 239 9.53 6.55 15.03
CA LEU A 239 10.75 7.02 14.36
C LEU A 239 10.85 8.56 14.35
N ALA A 240 9.76 9.26 14.66
CA ALA A 240 9.70 10.72 14.58
C ALA A 240 10.31 11.34 15.84
N ALA A 241 11.38 12.14 15.68
CA ALA A 241 12.05 12.87 16.77
C ALA A 241 11.00 13.48 17.70
N SER A 242 11.12 13.24 19.02
CA SER A 242 10.19 13.83 19.98
C SER A 242 10.31 15.33 19.82
N ARG A 243 9.33 15.97 19.16
CA ARG A 243 9.23 17.42 19.14
C ARG A 243 9.05 17.81 20.59
N ASP A 244 10.10 18.41 21.12
CA ASP A 244 10.25 18.75 22.52
C ASP A 244 8.98 19.45 23.02
N ARG A 245 8.40 18.91 24.09
CA ARG A 245 7.40 19.60 24.90
C ARG A 245 8.14 20.67 25.69
N THR A 246 8.47 21.78 25.01
CA THR A 246 9.07 22.95 25.65
C THR A 246 8.35 24.19 25.14
N ALA A 247 7.09 24.28 25.58
CA ALA A 247 6.34 25.53 25.62
C ALA A 247 5.50 25.53 26.91
N ARG A 248 6.17 25.79 28.03
CA ARG A 248 5.63 26.49 29.20
C ARG A 248 6.77 27.25 29.86
#